data_AF-A0A6I4MZK6-F1
#
_entry.id   AF-A0A6I4MZK6-F1
#
_cell.length_a   1.000
_cell.length_b   1.000
_cell.length_c   1.000
_cell.angle_alpha   90.00
_cell.angle_beta   90.00
_cell.angle_gamma   90.00
#
_symmetry.space_group_name_H-M   'P 1'
#
loop_
_entity.id
_entity.type
_entity.pdbx_description
1 polymer ?
#
loop_
_entity_poly.entity_id
_entity_poly.type
_entity_poly.pdbx_seq_one_letter_code
_entity_poly.pdbx_strand_id
1 'polypeptide(L)'
;MTSPADELRAAAETLRALATAASTDPQGRPTAHWDVRYRPGVLPGAPAQRDGSCALIATDSPTAVRLLHGGSIGTRGGQPSISPDHGRYAAAMDPTVGLALADLLTAVADNPDDPGVREGNARHVGCAPATCPAAAALAVARAINREQP
;
A
#
# COMPACT_ATOMS: atom_id res chain seq x y z
N MET A 1 28.75 -1.03 -7.37
CA MET A 1 27.94 0.05 -6.78
C MET A 1 26.65 0.09 -7.57
N THR A 2 25.49 -0.05 -6.92
CA THR A 2 24.18 0.13 -7.56
C THR A 2 24.00 1.61 -7.88
N SER A 3 23.51 1.93 -9.08
CA SER A 3 23.20 3.33 -9.42
C SER A 3 21.87 3.74 -8.78
N PRO A 4 21.61 5.04 -8.56
CA PRO A 4 20.30 5.51 -8.09
C PRO A 4 19.13 5.06 -8.97
N ALA A 5 19.33 4.96 -10.28
CA ALA A 5 18.33 4.44 -11.20
C ALA A 5 18.05 2.94 -10.94
N ASP A 6 19.06 2.15 -10.60
CA ASP A 6 18.88 0.73 -10.25
C ASP A 6 18.12 0.58 -8.92
N GLU A 7 18.36 1.45 -7.94
CA GLU A 7 17.60 1.47 -6.67
C GLU A 7 16.11 1.75 -6.90
N LEU A 8 15.80 2.71 -7.78
CA LEU A 8 14.43 3.06 -8.17
C LEU A 8 13.74 1.91 -8.91
N ARG A 9 14.43 1.26 -9.87
CA ARG A 9 13.88 0.10 -10.59
C ARG A 9 13.60 -1.07 -9.65
N ALA A 10 14.54 -1.40 -8.77
CA ALA A 10 14.35 -2.47 -7.78
C ALA A 10 13.14 -2.18 -6.87
N ALA A 11 13.01 -0.95 -6.37
CA ALA A 11 11.87 -0.57 -5.54
C ALA A 11 10.54 -0.62 -6.31
N ALA A 12 10.54 -0.19 -7.58
CA ALA A 12 9.36 -0.29 -8.45
C ALA A 12 8.93 -1.74 -8.65
N GLU A 13 9.87 -2.66 -8.93
CA GLU A 13 9.59 -4.09 -9.08
C GLU A 13 9.02 -4.68 -7.79
N THR A 14 9.64 -4.40 -6.65
CA THR A 14 9.14 -4.82 -5.33
C THR A 14 7.73 -4.30 -5.09
N LEU A 15 7.49 -3.01 -5.35
CA LEU A 15 6.18 -2.41 -5.11
C LEU A 15 5.11 -2.97 -6.05
N ARG A 16 5.44 -3.24 -7.33
CA ARG A 16 4.52 -3.94 -8.26
C ARG A 16 4.17 -5.32 -7.74
N ALA A 17 5.16 -6.09 -7.28
CA ALA A 17 4.93 -7.42 -6.75
C ALA A 17 4.01 -7.39 -5.51
N LEU A 18 4.27 -6.49 -4.56
CA LEU A 18 3.45 -6.32 -3.37
C LEU A 18 2.03 -5.83 -3.69
N ALA A 19 1.90 -4.83 -4.56
CA ALA A 19 0.60 -4.30 -4.98
C ALA A 19 -0.21 -5.36 -5.74
N THR A 20 0.45 -6.12 -6.62
CA THR A 20 -0.19 -7.24 -7.35
C THR A 20 -0.68 -8.30 -6.36
N ALA A 21 0.17 -8.73 -5.42
CA ALA A 21 -0.19 -9.70 -4.40
C ALA A 21 -1.35 -9.22 -3.53
N ALA A 22 -1.35 -7.95 -3.14
CA ALA A 22 -2.44 -7.34 -2.38
C ALA A 22 -3.74 -7.22 -3.19
N SER A 23 -3.63 -6.99 -4.50
CA SER A 23 -4.75 -6.91 -5.45
C SER A 23 -5.28 -8.27 -5.91
N THR A 24 -4.93 -9.36 -5.22
CA THR A 24 -5.46 -10.69 -5.53
C THR A 24 -6.02 -11.37 -4.29
N ASP A 25 -7.18 -12.01 -4.42
CA ASP A 25 -7.72 -12.88 -3.38
C ASP A 25 -6.93 -14.20 -3.26
N PRO A 26 -7.18 -15.04 -2.23
CA PRO A 26 -6.49 -16.32 -2.09
C PRO A 26 -6.70 -17.31 -3.26
N GLN A 27 -7.64 -17.05 -4.15
CA GLN A 27 -7.90 -17.81 -5.38
C GLN A 27 -7.25 -17.16 -6.61
N GLY A 28 -6.47 -16.09 -6.44
CA GLY A 28 -5.79 -15.35 -7.50
C GLY A 28 -6.72 -14.42 -8.30
N ARG A 29 -7.92 -14.13 -7.81
CA ARG A 29 -8.85 -13.22 -8.50
C ARG A 29 -8.51 -11.77 -8.17
N PRO A 30 -8.53 -10.86 -9.15
CA PRO A 30 -8.29 -9.44 -8.91
C PRO A 30 -9.26 -8.84 -7.88
N THR A 31 -8.73 -8.03 -6.96
CA THR A 31 -9.44 -7.26 -5.93
C THR A 31 -9.07 -5.78 -6.05
N ALA A 32 -9.71 -5.09 -7.00
CA ALA A 32 -9.42 -3.69 -7.30
C ALA A 32 -10.14 -2.70 -6.37
N HIS A 33 -11.21 -3.12 -5.71
CA HIS A 33 -12.05 -2.25 -4.88
C HIS A 33 -12.14 -2.77 -3.46
N TRP A 34 -11.65 -1.95 -2.53
CA TRP A 34 -11.59 -2.29 -1.10
C TRP A 34 -12.58 -1.43 -0.32
N ASP A 35 -13.16 -2.02 0.73
CA ASP A 35 -14.07 -1.32 1.64
C ASP A 35 -13.91 -1.84 3.07
N VAL A 36 -14.46 -1.10 4.03
CA VAL A 36 -14.47 -1.42 5.44
C VAL A 36 -15.82 -1.98 5.86
N ARG A 37 -15.81 -3.20 6.38
CA ARG A 37 -16.99 -3.82 6.99
C ARG A 37 -16.94 -3.69 8.51
N TYR A 38 -17.83 -2.86 9.04
CA TYR A 38 -18.07 -2.70 10.47
C TYR A 38 -18.87 -3.86 11.06
N ARG A 39 -18.76 -4.04 12.38
CA ARG A 39 -19.63 -4.97 13.11
C ARG A 39 -21.07 -4.45 13.12
N PRO A 40 -22.08 -5.33 12.99
CA PRO A 40 -23.46 -4.91 13.16
C PRO A 40 -23.71 -4.35 14.55
N GLY A 41 -24.72 -3.49 14.68
CA GLY A 41 -25.21 -3.06 15.98
C GLY A 41 -25.74 -4.24 16.80
N VAL A 42 -25.75 -4.10 18.13
CA VAL A 42 -26.13 -5.20 19.06
C VAL A 42 -27.60 -5.57 18.95
N LEU A 43 -28.45 -4.63 18.54
CA LEU A 43 -29.89 -4.80 18.40
C LEU A 43 -30.30 -4.86 16.93
N PRO A 44 -31.39 -5.58 16.57
CA PRO A 44 -31.97 -5.53 15.23
C PRO A 44 -32.24 -4.09 14.80
N GLY A 45 -31.71 -3.68 13.64
CA GLY A 45 -31.85 -2.32 13.11
C GLY A 45 -30.91 -1.27 13.71
N ALA A 46 -30.08 -1.63 14.71
CA ALA A 46 -29.09 -0.71 15.24
C ALA A 46 -27.99 -0.40 14.20
N PRO A 47 -27.46 0.83 14.18
CA PRO A 47 -26.40 1.20 13.25
C PRO A 47 -25.14 0.36 13.50
N ALA A 48 -24.32 0.25 12.45
CA ALA A 48 -23.05 -0.44 12.56
C ALA A 48 -22.12 0.24 13.57
N GLN A 49 -21.35 -0.55 14.31
CA GLN A 49 -20.41 -0.05 15.32
C GLN A 49 -19.16 0.50 14.62
N ARG A 50 -19.12 1.83 14.45
CA ARG A 50 -18.05 2.52 13.71
C ARG A 50 -16.79 2.77 14.51
N ASP A 51 -16.87 2.68 15.84
CA ASP A 51 -15.75 2.93 16.77
C ASP A 51 -14.99 1.64 17.10
N GLY A 52 -15.53 0.48 16.73
CA GLY A 52 -14.93 -0.83 16.98
C GLY A 52 -14.07 -1.34 15.83
N SER A 53 -13.29 -2.40 16.08
CA SER A 53 -12.47 -3.01 15.02
C SER A 53 -13.32 -3.49 13.84
N CYS A 54 -12.78 -3.32 12.64
CA CYS A 54 -13.45 -3.57 11.38
C CYS A 54 -12.68 -4.58 10.52
N ALA A 55 -13.35 -5.12 9.51
CA ALA A 55 -12.71 -5.96 8.50
C ALA A 55 -12.43 -5.13 7.25
N LEU A 56 -11.27 -5.32 6.63
CA LEU A 56 -11.01 -4.87 5.27
C LEU A 56 -11.48 -5.95 4.29
N ILE A 57 -12.32 -5.57 3.33
CA ILE A 57 -12.93 -6.48 2.37
C ILE A 57 -12.71 -6.01 0.93
N ALA A 58 -12.64 -6.95 -0.01
CA ALA A 58 -12.79 -6.67 -1.43
C ALA A 58 -14.26 -6.74 -1.83
N THR A 59 -14.69 -5.81 -2.69
CA THR A 59 -16.09 -5.65 -3.13
C THR A 59 -16.30 -6.03 -4.60
N ASP A 60 -15.25 -6.42 -5.32
CA ASP A 60 -15.31 -6.84 -6.72
C ASP A 60 -16.02 -8.18 -6.95
N SER A 61 -16.22 -8.95 -5.87
CA SER A 61 -16.87 -10.26 -5.88
C SER A 61 -18.30 -10.16 -5.33
N PRO A 62 -19.27 -10.97 -5.83
CA PRO A 62 -20.61 -11.05 -5.26
C PRO A 62 -20.60 -11.48 -3.78
N THR A 63 -19.52 -12.09 -3.32
CA THR A 63 -19.24 -12.35 -1.92
C THR A 63 -18.10 -11.45 -1.45
N ALA A 64 -18.32 -10.67 -0.39
CA ALA A 64 -17.27 -9.86 0.23
C ALA A 64 -16.13 -10.77 0.72
N VAL A 65 -14.96 -10.62 0.12
CA VAL A 65 -13.75 -11.39 0.47
C VAL A 65 -12.95 -10.62 1.50
N ARG A 66 -12.46 -11.27 2.56
CA ARG A 66 -11.61 -10.61 3.56
C ARG A 66 -10.18 -10.52 3.06
N LEU A 67 -9.57 -9.35 3.21
CA LEU A 67 -8.21 -9.06 2.75
C LEU A 67 -7.16 -9.20 3.85
N LEU A 68 -7.57 -9.10 5.11
CA LEU A 68 -6.68 -9.31 6.24
C LEU A 68 -6.56 -10.81 6.52
N HIS A 69 -5.32 -11.27 6.54
CA HIS A 69 -4.96 -12.66 6.80
C HIS A 69 -4.01 -12.72 8.01
N GLY A 70 -4.12 -13.79 8.79
CA GLY A 70 -3.31 -13.99 9.99
C GLY A 70 -4.16 -14.04 11.27
N GLY A 71 -3.81 -15.00 12.13
CA GLY A 71 -4.35 -15.15 13.47
C GLY A 71 -3.39 -16.05 14.24
N SER A 72 -3.06 -15.67 15.47
CA SER A 72 -2.14 -16.47 16.28
C SER A 72 -2.73 -17.87 16.49
N ILE A 73 -1.95 -18.89 16.14
CA ILE A 73 -2.20 -20.28 16.48
C ILE A 73 -2.20 -20.36 18.03
N GLY A 74 -3.36 -20.23 18.67
CA GLY A 74 -3.49 -20.44 20.13
C GLY A 74 -4.50 -19.57 20.88
N THR A 75 -4.87 -18.39 20.38
CA THR A 75 -5.93 -17.56 20.99
C THR A 75 -7.22 -17.72 20.20
N ARG A 76 -8.33 -18.05 20.88
CA ARG A 76 -9.65 -18.39 20.30
C ARG A 76 -10.04 -17.55 19.07
N GLY A 77 -9.67 -18.01 17.88
CA GLY A 77 -10.35 -17.85 16.59
C GLY A 77 -10.81 -16.46 16.14
N GLY A 78 -10.26 -15.37 16.69
CA GLY A 78 -10.64 -14.03 16.28
C GLY A 78 -10.21 -13.81 14.83
N GLN A 79 -11.16 -13.53 13.94
CA GLN A 79 -10.82 -13.10 12.59
C GLN A 79 -9.98 -11.82 12.66
N PRO A 80 -8.89 -11.70 11.89
CA PRO A 80 -8.10 -10.48 11.86
C PRO A 80 -8.98 -9.27 11.56
N SER A 81 -8.69 -8.19 12.28
CA SER A 81 -9.42 -6.94 12.19
C SER A 81 -8.44 -5.78 12.36
N ILE A 82 -8.81 -4.63 11.83
CA ILE A 82 -8.00 -3.41 11.85
C ILE A 82 -8.79 -2.28 12.50
N SER A 83 -8.11 -1.25 13.01
CA SER A 83 -8.79 -0.03 13.46
C SER A 83 -9.53 0.63 12.30
N PRO A 84 -10.69 1.26 12.55
CA PRO A 84 -11.50 1.93 11.52
C PRO A 84 -10.72 2.91 10.64
N ASP A 85 -9.87 3.74 11.23
CA ASP A 85 -9.18 4.79 10.49
C ASP A 85 -8.10 4.22 9.57
N HIS A 86 -7.35 3.22 10.02
CA HIS A 86 -6.41 2.51 9.15
C HIS A 86 -7.13 1.72 8.05
N GLY A 87 -8.26 1.10 8.36
CA GLY A 87 -9.09 0.40 7.36
C GLY A 87 -9.61 1.35 6.28
N ARG A 88 -10.11 2.53 6.67
CA ARG A 88 -10.58 3.56 5.73
C ARG A 88 -9.46 4.11 4.87
N TYR A 89 -8.29 4.37 5.48
CA TYR A 89 -7.12 4.80 4.74
C TYR A 89 -6.70 3.75 3.71
N ALA A 90 -6.60 2.48 4.10
CA ALA A 90 -6.26 1.38 3.19
C ALA A 90 -7.28 1.24 2.06
N ALA A 91 -8.58 1.32 2.37
CA ALA A 91 -9.65 1.26 1.38
C ALA A 91 -9.61 2.45 0.40
N ALA A 92 -9.25 3.64 0.88
CA ALA A 92 -9.14 4.83 0.05
C ALA A 92 -7.88 4.86 -0.84
N MET A 93 -6.79 4.24 -0.38
CA MET A 93 -5.58 4.09 -1.20
C MET A 93 -5.77 3.03 -2.28
N ASP A 94 -6.46 1.92 -1.96
CA ASP A 94 -6.65 0.78 -2.86
C ASP A 94 -5.30 0.22 -3.44
N PRO A 95 -5.28 -0.96 -4.07
CA PRO A 95 -4.01 -1.51 -4.54
C PRO A 95 -3.47 -0.82 -5.80
N THR A 96 -4.30 -0.08 -6.54
CA THR A 96 -3.89 0.65 -7.75
C THR A 96 -2.94 1.80 -7.45
N VAL A 97 -3.02 2.40 -6.26
CA VAL A 97 -2.04 3.43 -5.83
C VAL A 97 -0.63 2.85 -5.74
N GLY A 98 -0.49 1.60 -5.28
CA GLY A 98 0.81 0.91 -5.26
C GLY A 98 1.38 0.72 -6.67
N LEU A 99 0.54 0.34 -7.64
CA LEU A 99 0.93 0.19 -9.04
C LEU A 99 1.31 1.54 -9.67
N ALA A 100 0.49 2.58 -9.46
CA ALA A 100 0.76 3.92 -9.97
C ALA A 100 2.06 4.50 -9.41
N LEU A 101 2.35 4.27 -8.12
CA LEU A 101 3.62 4.66 -7.51
C LEU A 101 4.80 3.89 -8.11
N ALA A 102 4.65 2.59 -8.40
CA ALA A 102 5.71 1.81 -9.03
C ALA A 102 5.99 2.27 -10.47
N ASP A 103 4.95 2.65 -11.22
CA ASP A 103 5.10 3.22 -12.55
C ASP A 103 5.78 4.59 -12.51
N LEU A 104 5.45 5.42 -11.51
CA LEU A 104 6.16 6.68 -11.26
C LEU A 104 7.65 6.43 -10.97
N LEU A 105 8.00 5.48 -10.10
CA LEU A 105 9.39 5.15 -9.79
C LEU A 105 10.17 4.69 -11.04
N THR A 106 9.52 3.91 -11.92
CA THR A 106 10.11 3.48 -13.19
C THR A 106 10.33 4.67 -14.14
N ALA A 107 9.33 5.54 -14.28
CA ALA A 107 9.43 6.73 -15.12
C ALA A 107 10.56 7.67 -14.65
N VAL A 108 10.74 7.82 -13.34
CA VAL A 108 11.87 8.58 -12.77
C VAL A 108 13.21 7.89 -13.06
N ALA A 109 13.28 6.56 -12.96
CA ALA A 109 14.51 5.80 -13.24
C ALA A 109 14.94 5.87 -14.71
N ASP A 110 14.00 6.04 -15.63
CA ASP A 110 14.24 6.12 -17.08
C ASP A 110 14.65 7.53 -17.55
N ASN A 111 14.62 8.52 -16.65
CA ASN A 111 15.17 9.86 -16.89
C ASN A 111 16.39 10.14 -15.98
N PRO A 112 17.54 9.46 -16.19
CA PRO A 112 18.70 9.57 -15.32
C PRO A 112 19.40 10.94 -15.38
N ASP A 113 19.06 11.77 -16.36
CA ASP A 113 19.58 13.13 -16.51
C ASP A 113 18.77 14.18 -15.75
N ASP A 114 17.67 13.78 -15.11
CA ASP A 114 17.00 14.64 -14.13
C ASP A 114 17.99 14.96 -13.00
N PRO A 115 18.28 16.25 -12.74
CA PRO A 115 19.27 16.64 -11.73
C PRO A 115 18.92 16.10 -10.33
N GLY A 116 17.64 15.89 -10.03
CA GLY A 116 17.20 15.30 -8.77
C GLY A 116 17.48 13.80 -8.63
N VAL A 117 17.70 13.06 -9.73
CA VAL A 117 18.12 11.64 -9.70
C VAL A 117 19.64 11.53 -9.49
N ARG A 118 20.41 12.46 -10.07
CA ARG A 118 21.88 12.46 -10.00
C ARG A 118 22.41 12.90 -8.64
N GLU A 119 21.72 13.80 -7.95
CA GLU A 119 22.18 14.42 -6.70
C GLU A 119 21.83 13.65 -5.42
N GLY A 120 21.34 12.40 -5.50
CA GLY A 120 20.68 11.54 -4.48
C GLY A 120 21.29 11.36 -3.07
N ASN A 121 21.90 12.39 -2.49
CA ASN A 121 22.54 12.47 -1.17
C ASN A 121 22.76 13.90 -0.63
N ALA A 122 22.46 14.98 -1.37
CA ALA A 122 22.56 16.32 -0.79
C ALA A 122 21.40 16.57 0.20
N ARG A 123 21.74 16.68 1.49
CA ARG A 123 20.80 17.04 2.56
C ARG A 123 20.06 18.33 2.20
N HIS A 124 18.78 18.25 1.85
CA HIS A 124 17.95 19.45 1.65
C HIS A 124 16.95 19.63 2.78
N VAL A 125 17.40 20.36 3.80
CA VAL A 125 16.55 21.16 4.67
C VAL A 125 15.91 22.23 3.77
N GLY A 126 14.71 21.97 3.26
CA GLY A 126 13.94 22.96 2.48
C GLY A 126 13.51 22.57 1.06
N CYS A 127 13.19 21.31 0.75
CA CYS A 127 12.50 20.99 -0.51
C CYS A 127 11.08 21.57 -0.50
N ALA A 128 10.75 22.41 -1.50
CA ALA A 128 9.38 22.76 -1.82
C ALA A 128 8.70 21.58 -2.57
N PRO A 129 7.42 21.27 -2.29
CA PRO A 129 6.73 20.11 -2.88
C PRO A 129 6.68 20.09 -4.40
N ALA A 130 6.87 21.24 -5.06
CA ALA A 130 6.80 21.37 -6.51
C ALA A 130 8.11 21.01 -7.26
N THR A 131 9.25 20.88 -6.57
CA THR A 131 10.57 20.83 -7.23
C THR A 131 11.42 19.60 -6.91
N CYS A 132 10.92 18.62 -6.15
CA CYS A 132 11.72 17.45 -5.74
C CYS A 132 11.10 16.07 -6.07
N PRO A 133 10.56 15.82 -7.28
CA PRO A 133 9.96 14.52 -7.62
C PRO A 133 10.98 13.36 -7.54
N ALA A 134 12.21 13.56 -7.99
CA ALA A 134 13.24 12.52 -8.01
C ALA A 134 13.85 12.21 -6.63
N ALA A 135 14.13 13.23 -5.81
CA ALA A 135 14.66 13.03 -4.47
C ALA A 135 13.63 12.36 -3.54
N ALA A 136 12.35 12.74 -3.65
CA ALA A 136 11.26 12.08 -2.95
C ALA A 136 11.09 10.63 -3.42
N ALA A 137 11.13 10.38 -4.74
CA ALA A 137 11.10 9.03 -5.30
C ALA A 137 12.24 8.14 -4.77
N LEU A 138 13.46 8.67 -4.69
CA LEU A 138 14.60 7.91 -4.17
C LEU A 138 14.49 7.63 -2.67
N ALA A 139 13.98 8.58 -1.88
CA ALA A 139 13.71 8.36 -0.46
C ALA A 139 12.65 7.26 -0.25
N VAL A 140 11.58 7.28 -1.04
CA VAL A 140 10.55 6.23 -1.04
C VAL A 140 11.15 4.88 -1.46
N ALA A 141 11.93 4.83 -2.53
CA ALA A 141 12.57 3.60 -3.00
C ALA A 141 13.48 2.97 -1.94
N ARG A 142 14.29 3.80 -1.27
CA ARG A 142 15.17 3.34 -0.18
C ARG A 142 14.38 2.84 1.03
N ALA A 143 13.23 3.44 1.33
CA ALA A 143 12.35 2.94 2.39
C ALA A 143 11.79 1.55 2.01
N ILE A 144 11.27 1.40 0.79
CA ILE A 144 10.73 0.13 0.28
C ILE A 144 11.79 -0.99 0.33
N ASN A 145 13.00 -0.70 -0.16
CA ASN A 145 14.09 -1.69 -0.25
C ASN A 145 14.63 -2.11 1.13
N ARG A 146 14.45 -1.30 2.19
CA ARG A 146 14.86 -1.65 3.55
C ARG A 146 13.89 -2.57 4.26
N GLU A 147 12.63 -2.60 3.83
CA GLU A 147 11.59 -3.46 4.45
C GLU A 147 11.56 -4.87 3.84
N GLN A 148 12.41 -5.15 2.84
CA GLN A 148 12.62 -6.50 2.33
C GLN A 148 13.57 -7.27 3.30
N PRO A 149 13.14 -8.44 3.82
CA PRO A 149 13.98 -9.27 4.71
C PRO A 149 15.18 -9.91 3.99
#